data_AF-A0A2M7B8B8-F1
#
_entry.id   AF-A0A2M7B8B8-F1
#
_cell.length_a   1.000
_cell.length_b   1.000
_cell.length_c   1.000
_cell.angle_alpha   90.00
_cell.angle_beta   90.00
_cell.angle_gamma   90.00
#
_symmetry.space_group_name_H-M   'P 1'
#
loop_
_entity.id
_entity.type
_entity.pdbx_description
1 polymer ?
#
loop_
_entity_poly.entity_id
_entity_poly.type
_entity_poly.pdbx_seq_one_letter_code
_entity_poly.pdbx_strand_id
1 'polypeptide(L)'
;MISSEIRKSFLEFFEQRGHKIVPSSSLIPSDSSVLLTTAGMQQFKKYYTGELNALTDFGSQRIVSIQKCFRTSDIDSVGDQSHLTFFEMLGNFSFAGEYLKRSAIKWAFEYLNKELKIDFNRLSVAVFKGDSEVPFDGESFEIVKELGFADGKIIKGDRKENFWGPTGEEGPCGPTVEFYIDGLEIWNLVFNEYFKDETGLKKLANPGVDTGMGLERLLMVINSLDDVYQTDLLKPLITKIKELYPQLDKRILRILTDHIRASIFLISDEVLPSNKETGYVLRRLLRRILAYQIKNNIRNNLFPESYKIIKDKYSAIYPETMNEKQILDIFNEEELKYRKTFSRGLKELGKYKSLSGQNAFNLYQTFGLSPEIILEFAPPEAIKNFKLKDFEKEFKKHQEISRAGALKKFGGHGLKSETKEAQEIIRLHTATHLLQWALREVLGKEVRQIGSDINSERLRFDFNFNRKLTIKEIKRVGDLVNQKVKENLPVFFEEMPKEEAEKIGALAFFKQKYGDIVKVYFIGQKENPISKELCAGPHVKNTSEIGEFRLFKEEAISAGSRRIRATVD
;
A
#
# COMPACT_ATOMS: atom_id res chain seq x y z
N MET A 1 -28.40 -0.44 -6.07
CA MET A 1 -27.54 -1.65 -6.19
C MET A 1 -26.61 -1.72 -5.00
N ILE A 2 -26.29 -2.93 -4.53
CA ILE A 2 -25.34 -3.17 -3.44
C ILE A 2 -23.96 -3.55 -3.96
N SER A 3 -22.93 -3.42 -3.12
CA SER A 3 -21.54 -3.66 -3.50
C SER A 3 -21.27 -5.03 -4.13
N SER A 4 -21.91 -6.09 -3.66
CA SER A 4 -21.73 -7.45 -4.22
C SER A 4 -22.28 -7.56 -5.64
N GLU A 5 -23.39 -6.88 -5.96
CA GLU A 5 -23.97 -6.86 -7.30
C GLU A 5 -23.05 -6.14 -8.29
N ILE A 6 -22.48 -4.99 -7.88
CA ILE A 6 -21.56 -4.23 -8.74
C ILE A 6 -20.27 -5.01 -8.99
N ARG A 7 -19.66 -5.60 -7.95
CA ARG A 7 -18.44 -6.41 -8.13
C ARG A 7 -18.68 -7.52 -9.14
N LYS A 8 -19.77 -8.26 -8.96
CA LYS A 8 -20.15 -9.37 -9.86
C LYS A 8 -20.41 -8.86 -11.27
N SER A 9 -21.27 -7.86 -11.43
CA SER A 9 -21.62 -7.27 -12.73
C SER A 9 -20.39 -6.76 -13.49
N PHE A 10 -19.46 -6.09 -12.81
CA PHE A 10 -18.25 -5.58 -13.43
C PHE A 10 -17.36 -6.70 -13.96
N LEU A 11 -17.11 -7.72 -13.13
CA LEU A 11 -16.30 -8.86 -13.51
C LEU A 11 -16.92 -9.64 -14.68
N GLU A 12 -18.22 -9.93 -14.61
CA GLU A 12 -18.96 -10.65 -15.67
C GLU A 12 -18.99 -9.83 -16.97
N PHE A 13 -19.18 -8.52 -16.90
CA PHE A 13 -19.21 -7.63 -18.06
C PHE A 13 -17.90 -7.67 -18.86
N PHE A 14 -16.76 -7.67 -18.17
CA PHE A 14 -15.45 -7.74 -18.82
C PHE A 14 -15.05 -9.18 -19.17
N GLU A 15 -15.45 -10.18 -18.38
CA GLU A 15 -15.24 -11.59 -18.73
C GLU A 15 -15.90 -11.95 -20.06
N GLN A 16 -17.13 -11.48 -20.30
CA GLN A 16 -17.83 -11.62 -21.59
C GLN A 16 -17.12 -10.94 -22.77
N ARG A 17 -16.15 -10.05 -22.49
CA ARG A 17 -15.32 -9.34 -23.49
C ARG A 17 -13.91 -9.94 -23.62
N GLY A 18 -13.70 -11.13 -23.03
CA GLY A 18 -12.46 -11.88 -23.11
C GLY A 18 -11.42 -11.50 -22.05
N HIS A 19 -11.80 -10.71 -21.04
CA HIS A 19 -10.91 -10.40 -19.93
C HIS A 19 -10.81 -11.59 -18.97
N LYS A 20 -9.58 -11.93 -18.57
CA LYS A 20 -9.37 -12.90 -17.49
C LYS A 20 -9.54 -12.20 -16.15
N ILE A 21 -10.37 -12.78 -15.27
CA ILE A 21 -10.50 -12.32 -13.88
C ILE A 21 -9.22 -12.68 -13.12
N VAL A 22 -8.60 -11.66 -12.51
CA VAL A 22 -7.40 -11.79 -11.67
C VAL A 22 -7.73 -11.31 -10.26
N PRO A 23 -7.34 -12.06 -9.20
CA PRO A 23 -7.60 -11.67 -7.82
C PRO A 23 -6.84 -10.40 -7.43
N SER A 24 -7.31 -9.74 -6.37
CA SER A 24 -6.60 -8.60 -5.77
C SER A 24 -5.24 -9.04 -5.22
N SER A 25 -4.19 -8.26 -5.48
CA SER A 25 -2.91 -8.38 -4.77
C SER A 25 -3.01 -7.83 -3.34
N SER A 26 -1.98 -8.09 -2.54
CA SER A 26 -1.78 -7.49 -1.21
C SER A 26 -1.70 -5.95 -1.27
N LEU A 27 -2.05 -5.28 -0.17
CA LEU A 27 -1.75 -3.86 0.05
C LEU A 27 -0.25 -3.58 0.18
N ILE A 28 0.58 -4.62 0.37
CA ILE A 28 2.03 -4.52 0.38
C ILE A 28 2.56 -4.86 -1.02
N PRO A 29 2.93 -3.84 -1.82
CA PRO A 29 3.35 -4.06 -3.19
C PRO A 29 4.69 -4.81 -3.23
N SER A 30 4.92 -5.55 -4.32
CA SER A 30 6.26 -6.06 -4.66
C SER A 30 7.16 -4.96 -5.22
N ASP A 31 6.58 -3.86 -5.71
CA ASP A 31 7.29 -2.70 -6.24
C ASP A 31 7.86 -1.85 -5.08
N SER A 32 9.19 -1.70 -5.05
CA SER A 32 9.90 -0.91 -4.03
C SER A 32 9.75 0.60 -4.20
N SER A 33 9.21 1.08 -5.33
CA SER A 33 8.94 2.51 -5.61
C SER A 33 7.63 3.00 -5.00
N VAL A 34 6.88 2.16 -4.28
CA VAL A 34 5.66 2.56 -3.58
C VAL A 34 5.56 1.91 -2.22
N LEU A 35 4.95 2.62 -1.26
CA LEU A 35 4.84 2.14 0.12
C LEU A 35 3.70 1.13 0.32
N LEU A 36 2.57 1.40 -0.31
CA LEU A 36 1.33 0.63 -0.25
C LEU A 36 0.73 0.59 -1.65
N THR A 37 -0.08 -0.43 -1.93
CA THR A 37 -0.82 -0.54 -3.19
C THR A 37 -1.86 0.58 -3.25
N THR A 38 -1.63 1.61 -4.08
CA THR A 38 -2.47 2.81 -4.19
C THR A 38 -3.42 2.79 -5.40
N ALA A 39 -3.15 1.90 -6.37
CA ALA A 39 -3.92 1.78 -7.62
C ALA A 39 -4.00 0.33 -8.11
N GLY A 40 -5.06 0.01 -8.85
CA GLY A 40 -5.30 -1.30 -9.45
C GLY A 40 -4.20 -1.75 -10.40
N MET A 41 -3.61 -0.81 -11.15
CA MET A 41 -2.57 -1.10 -12.14
C MET A 41 -1.28 -1.65 -11.56
N GLN A 42 -0.96 -1.35 -10.29
CA GLN A 42 0.39 -1.58 -9.74
C GLN A 42 0.83 -3.03 -9.80
N GLN A 43 -0.10 -3.99 -9.61
CA GLN A 43 0.18 -5.41 -9.77
C GLN A 43 0.48 -5.82 -11.23
N PHE A 44 0.23 -4.93 -12.20
CA PHE A 44 0.38 -5.16 -13.64
C PHE A 44 1.48 -4.31 -14.31
N LYS A 45 2.24 -3.50 -13.56
CA LYS A 45 3.24 -2.55 -14.11
C LYS A 45 4.21 -3.20 -15.11
N LYS A 46 4.68 -4.40 -14.80
CA LYS A 46 5.66 -5.16 -15.57
C LYS A 46 5.15 -5.71 -16.91
N TYR A 47 3.84 -5.79 -17.10
CA TYR A 47 3.24 -6.22 -18.38
C TYR A 47 3.23 -5.09 -19.42
N TYR A 48 3.10 -3.84 -18.97
CA TYR A 48 3.19 -2.67 -19.86
C TYR A 48 4.62 -2.41 -20.35
N THR A 49 5.63 -2.78 -19.54
CA THR A 49 7.04 -2.66 -19.94
C THR A 49 7.54 -3.84 -20.78
N GLY A 50 6.75 -4.92 -20.86
CA GLY A 50 7.15 -6.16 -21.55
C GLY A 50 8.12 -7.05 -20.77
N GLU A 51 8.38 -6.75 -19.49
CA GLU A 51 9.17 -7.63 -18.61
C GLU A 51 8.43 -8.95 -18.32
N LEU A 52 7.10 -8.88 -18.21
CA LEU A 52 6.22 -10.03 -18.07
C LEU A 52 5.26 -10.14 -19.26
N ASN A 53 4.69 -11.33 -19.46
CA ASN A 53 3.79 -11.61 -20.57
C ASN A 53 2.44 -12.11 -20.06
N ALA A 54 1.39 -11.28 -20.21
CA ALA A 54 0.07 -11.58 -19.67
C ALA A 54 -0.59 -12.78 -20.36
N LEU A 55 -0.28 -13.02 -21.64
CA LEU A 55 -0.78 -14.19 -22.35
C LEU A 55 -0.21 -15.48 -21.76
N THR A 56 1.07 -15.51 -21.41
CA THR A 56 1.70 -16.68 -20.75
C THR A 56 1.21 -16.82 -19.31
N ASP A 57 1.16 -15.72 -18.55
CA ASP A 57 0.92 -15.75 -17.10
C ASP A 57 -0.56 -15.92 -16.75
N PHE A 58 -1.48 -15.40 -17.57
CA PHE A 58 -2.93 -15.41 -17.32
C PHE A 58 -3.77 -16.07 -18.41
N GLY A 59 -3.17 -16.40 -19.57
CA GLY A 59 -3.91 -16.90 -20.73
C GLY A 59 -4.67 -15.81 -21.49
N SER A 60 -4.47 -14.52 -21.18
CA SER A 60 -5.13 -13.40 -21.88
C SER A 60 -4.31 -12.11 -21.77
N GLN A 61 -4.32 -11.30 -22.83
CA GLN A 61 -3.79 -9.93 -22.83
C GLN A 61 -4.76 -8.90 -22.22
N ARG A 62 -5.98 -9.35 -21.87
CA ARG A 62 -7.05 -8.53 -21.29
C ARG A 62 -7.34 -9.05 -19.90
N ILE A 63 -7.25 -8.17 -18.89
CA ILE A 63 -7.41 -8.57 -17.49
C ILE A 63 -8.45 -7.70 -16.80
N VAL A 64 -9.24 -8.28 -15.89
CA VAL A 64 -10.13 -7.52 -15.01
C VAL A 64 -9.86 -7.90 -13.56
N SER A 65 -9.82 -6.91 -12.66
CA SER A 65 -9.61 -7.13 -11.23
C SER A 65 -10.34 -6.09 -10.37
N ILE A 66 -10.53 -6.43 -9.09
CA ILE A 66 -11.02 -5.50 -8.06
C ILE A 66 -9.97 -5.44 -6.97
N GLN A 67 -9.12 -4.42 -7.04
CA GLN A 67 -7.92 -4.29 -6.22
C GLN A 67 -8.22 -3.55 -4.91
N LYS A 68 -7.78 -4.13 -3.79
CA LYS A 68 -7.65 -3.43 -2.50
C LYS A 68 -6.63 -2.29 -2.65
N CYS A 69 -7.04 -1.05 -2.38
CA CYS A 69 -6.17 0.12 -2.47
C CYS A 69 -6.10 0.87 -1.15
N PHE A 70 -4.95 1.51 -0.91
CA PHE A 70 -4.71 2.30 0.28
C PHE A 70 -4.08 3.66 -0.07
N ARG A 71 -4.72 4.77 0.33
CA ARG A 71 -4.24 6.14 0.11
C ARG A 71 -3.82 6.81 1.40
N THR A 72 -2.51 6.96 1.60
CA THR A 72 -1.95 7.67 2.76
C THR A 72 -2.09 9.19 2.66
N SER A 73 -2.22 9.72 1.44
CA SER A 73 -2.42 11.15 1.17
C SER A 73 -3.73 11.68 1.74
N ASP A 74 -4.71 10.80 1.90
CA ASP A 74 -6.11 11.17 2.15
C ASP A 74 -6.48 11.02 3.64
N ILE A 75 -5.57 10.47 4.46
CA ILE A 75 -5.76 10.22 5.91
C ILE A 75 -6.35 11.44 6.61
N ASP A 76 -5.86 12.64 6.31
CA ASP A 76 -6.29 13.86 6.99
C ASP A 76 -7.64 14.40 6.47
N SER A 77 -7.99 14.09 5.21
CA SER A 77 -9.28 14.43 4.60
C SER A 77 -10.42 13.54 5.09
N VAL A 78 -10.11 12.27 5.43
CA VAL A 78 -11.09 11.29 5.95
C VAL A 78 -11.97 11.89 7.04
N GLY A 79 -13.27 11.58 6.95
CA GLY A 79 -14.33 12.17 7.75
C GLY A 79 -15.20 13.17 6.97
N ASP A 80 -14.80 13.54 5.75
CA ASP A 80 -15.65 14.27 4.81
C ASP A 80 -16.65 13.33 4.11
N GLN A 81 -17.18 13.72 2.95
CA GLN A 81 -18.21 12.94 2.25
C GLN A 81 -17.66 11.77 1.41
N SER A 82 -16.40 11.78 0.99
CA SER A 82 -15.93 10.89 -0.09
C SER A 82 -14.50 10.37 0.03
N HIS A 83 -13.68 10.88 0.95
CA HIS A 83 -12.33 10.36 1.17
C HIS A 83 -12.31 9.18 2.13
N LEU A 84 -11.50 8.19 1.77
CA LEU A 84 -11.25 6.96 2.51
C LEU A 84 -9.75 6.65 2.46
N THR A 85 -9.23 6.01 3.50
CA THR A 85 -7.85 5.51 3.49
C THR A 85 -7.75 4.18 2.77
N PHE A 86 -8.72 3.29 2.96
CA PHE A 86 -8.86 2.02 2.26
C PHE A 86 -10.10 2.07 1.36
N PHE A 87 -9.99 1.56 0.14
CA PHE A 87 -11.12 1.44 -0.80
C PHE A 87 -10.83 0.34 -1.84
N GLU A 88 -11.84 -0.05 -2.61
CA GLU A 88 -11.68 -1.01 -3.70
C GLU A 88 -11.70 -0.30 -5.05
N MET A 89 -10.75 -0.63 -5.90
CA MET A 89 -10.62 -0.08 -7.25
C MET A 89 -10.94 -1.18 -8.28
N LEU A 90 -12.06 -0.99 -8.98
CA LEU A 90 -12.46 -1.80 -10.12
C LEU A 90 -11.61 -1.37 -11.33
N GLY A 91 -10.97 -2.32 -12.00
CA GLY A 91 -10.15 -2.02 -13.17
C GLY A 91 -10.18 -3.12 -14.21
N ASN A 92 -10.29 -2.71 -15.47
CA ASN A 92 -9.99 -3.52 -16.64
C ASN A 92 -8.71 -3.01 -17.31
N PHE A 93 -7.89 -3.94 -17.78
CA PHE A 93 -6.53 -3.70 -18.27
C PHE A 93 -6.32 -4.36 -19.61
N SER A 94 -5.53 -3.72 -20.47
CA SER A 94 -5.08 -4.26 -21.76
C SER A 94 -3.58 -4.11 -21.88
N PHE A 95 -2.91 -5.17 -22.33
CA PHE A 95 -1.48 -5.15 -22.63
C PHE A 95 -1.24 -5.37 -24.12
N ALA A 96 -0.02 -5.09 -24.58
CA ALA A 96 0.44 -5.35 -25.95
C ALA A 96 -0.48 -4.77 -27.05
N GLY A 97 -1.17 -3.65 -26.78
CA GLY A 97 -2.07 -3.01 -27.74
C GLY A 97 -3.33 -3.80 -28.10
N GLU A 98 -3.69 -4.84 -27.35
CA GLU A 98 -4.82 -5.74 -27.65
C GLU A 98 -6.15 -4.99 -27.82
N TYR A 99 -6.42 -4.00 -26.98
CA TYR A 99 -7.38 -2.93 -27.25
C TYR A 99 -6.90 -1.60 -26.65
N LEU A 100 -7.40 -0.50 -27.22
CA LEU A 100 -7.04 0.87 -26.81
C LEU A 100 -8.31 1.73 -26.64
N LYS A 101 -8.19 3.03 -26.91
CA LYS A 101 -9.20 4.09 -26.69
C LYS A 101 -10.61 3.71 -27.12
N ARG A 102 -10.80 3.31 -28.38
CA ARG A 102 -12.14 3.00 -28.93
C ARG A 102 -12.90 1.97 -28.11
N SER A 103 -12.29 0.83 -27.81
CA SER A 103 -12.94 -0.21 -27.02
C SER A 103 -13.10 0.20 -25.56
N ALA A 104 -12.07 0.78 -24.95
CA ALA A 104 -12.08 1.19 -23.54
C ALA A 104 -13.20 2.21 -23.25
N ILE A 105 -13.30 3.26 -24.06
CA ILE A 105 -14.29 4.34 -23.89
C ILE A 105 -15.70 3.82 -24.15
N LYS A 106 -15.90 3.02 -25.22
CA LYS A 106 -17.21 2.45 -25.55
C LYS A 106 -17.70 1.49 -24.46
N TRP A 107 -16.83 0.62 -23.95
CA TRP A 107 -17.20 -0.31 -22.88
C TRP A 107 -17.44 0.40 -21.54
N ALA A 108 -16.66 1.42 -21.20
CA ALA A 108 -16.91 2.23 -20.01
C ALA A 108 -18.29 2.90 -20.07
N PHE A 109 -18.60 3.53 -21.21
CA PHE A 109 -19.92 4.13 -21.44
C PHE A 109 -21.04 3.09 -21.41
N GLU A 110 -20.86 1.94 -22.07
CA GLU A 110 -21.83 0.85 -22.10
C GLU A 110 -22.11 0.32 -20.70
N TYR A 111 -21.07 0.06 -19.89
CA TYR A 111 -21.25 -0.38 -18.51
C TYR A 111 -22.01 0.65 -17.68
N LEU A 112 -21.63 1.93 -17.76
CA LEU A 112 -22.30 2.99 -16.98
C LEU A 112 -23.76 3.19 -17.43
N ASN A 113 -24.01 3.35 -18.72
CA ASN A 113 -25.33 3.72 -19.25
C ASN A 113 -26.28 2.52 -19.42
N LYS A 114 -25.78 1.35 -19.82
CA LYS A 114 -26.60 0.16 -20.11
C LYS A 114 -26.68 -0.79 -18.92
N GLU A 115 -25.54 -1.21 -18.39
CA GLU A 115 -25.52 -2.19 -17.27
C GLU A 115 -25.99 -1.57 -15.96
N LEU A 116 -25.38 -0.44 -15.57
CA LEU A 116 -25.75 0.29 -14.35
C LEU A 116 -26.96 1.21 -14.53
N LYS A 117 -27.47 1.34 -15.76
CA LYS A 117 -28.67 2.14 -16.11
C LYS A 117 -28.57 3.61 -15.67
N ILE A 118 -27.36 4.17 -15.68
CA ILE A 118 -27.16 5.59 -15.35
C ILE A 118 -27.70 6.44 -16.51
N ASP A 119 -28.57 7.40 -16.19
CA ASP A 119 -29.10 8.36 -17.16
C ASP A 119 -27.96 9.10 -17.87
N PHE A 120 -28.02 9.10 -19.20
CA PHE A 120 -27.05 9.79 -20.06
C PHE A 120 -26.85 11.25 -19.67
N ASN A 121 -27.91 11.95 -19.25
CA ASN A 121 -27.86 13.37 -18.89
C ASN A 121 -27.04 13.66 -17.63
N ARG A 122 -26.81 12.64 -16.78
CA ARG A 122 -25.96 12.76 -15.59
C ARG A 122 -24.48 12.59 -15.89
N LEU A 123 -24.15 12.07 -17.08
CA LEU A 123 -22.79 11.82 -17.50
C LEU A 123 -22.14 13.09 -18.07
N SER A 124 -20.85 13.23 -17.79
CA SER A 124 -19.92 14.10 -18.52
C SER A 124 -18.56 13.42 -18.62
N VAL A 125 -17.76 13.80 -19.60
CA VAL A 125 -16.48 13.16 -19.87
C VAL A 125 -15.39 14.21 -19.96
N ALA A 126 -14.23 13.97 -19.37
CA ALA A 126 -13.04 14.79 -19.57
C ALA A 126 -12.04 14.09 -20.49
N VAL A 127 -11.40 14.86 -21.37
CA VAL A 127 -10.36 14.39 -22.29
C VAL A 127 -9.13 15.31 -22.19
N PHE A 128 -7.95 14.75 -22.42
CA PHE A 128 -6.70 15.52 -22.35
C PHE A 128 -6.61 16.58 -23.45
N LYS A 129 -6.45 17.85 -23.07
CA LYS A 129 -6.42 18.99 -24.00
C LYS A 129 -5.11 19.15 -24.79
N GLY A 130 -4.06 18.44 -24.41
CA GLY A 130 -2.72 18.61 -24.97
C GLY A 130 -1.87 19.63 -24.20
N ASP A 131 -0.56 19.53 -24.40
CA ASP A 131 0.46 20.48 -23.95
C ASP A 131 1.64 20.53 -24.95
N SER A 132 2.78 21.08 -24.53
CA SER A 132 3.97 21.22 -25.39
C SER A 132 4.69 19.90 -25.69
N GLU A 133 4.51 18.86 -24.88
CA GLU A 133 5.15 17.53 -25.06
C GLU A 133 4.18 16.50 -25.67
N VAL A 134 2.91 16.54 -25.29
CA VAL A 134 1.89 15.55 -25.69
C VAL A 134 0.72 16.27 -26.37
N PRO A 135 0.36 15.89 -27.61
CA PRO A 135 -0.70 16.57 -28.35
C PRO A 135 -2.09 16.36 -27.71
N PHE A 136 -3.06 17.15 -28.17
CA PHE A 136 -4.47 16.96 -27.85
C PHE A 136 -4.92 15.51 -28.17
N ASP A 137 -5.67 14.89 -27.25
CA ASP A 137 -6.22 13.54 -27.45
C ASP A 137 -7.48 13.59 -28.35
N GLY A 138 -7.26 13.90 -29.63
CA GLY A 138 -8.31 14.02 -30.63
C GLY A 138 -9.06 12.71 -30.89
N GLU A 139 -8.38 11.56 -30.79
CA GLU A 139 -9.02 10.26 -30.97
C GLU A 139 -10.09 10.01 -29.90
N SER A 140 -9.75 10.19 -28.62
CA SER A 140 -10.69 10.05 -27.52
C SER A 140 -11.84 11.05 -27.63
N PHE A 141 -11.54 12.30 -28.00
CA PHE A 141 -12.57 13.33 -28.21
C PHE A 141 -13.61 12.92 -29.26
N GLU A 142 -13.16 12.43 -30.43
CA GLU A 142 -14.08 11.97 -31.49
C GLU A 142 -14.90 10.75 -31.05
N ILE A 143 -14.29 9.79 -30.34
CA ILE A 143 -15.02 8.62 -29.82
C ILE A 143 -16.12 9.07 -28.83
N VAL A 144 -15.84 10.04 -27.97
CA VAL A 144 -16.83 10.58 -27.02
C VAL A 144 -17.95 11.33 -27.77
N LYS A 145 -17.63 12.06 -28.85
CA LYS A 145 -18.64 12.69 -29.71
C LYS A 145 -19.52 11.66 -30.42
N GLU A 146 -18.94 10.56 -30.93
CA GLU A 146 -19.69 9.43 -31.52
C GLU A 146 -20.69 8.81 -30.54
N LEU A 147 -20.39 8.82 -29.23
CA LEU A 147 -21.29 8.33 -28.19
C LEU A 147 -22.47 9.28 -27.87
N GLY A 148 -22.52 10.44 -28.52
CA GLY A 148 -23.62 11.41 -28.40
C GLY A 148 -23.41 12.50 -27.35
N PHE A 149 -22.21 12.62 -26.76
CA PHE A 149 -21.93 13.69 -25.81
C PHE A 149 -21.87 15.05 -26.53
N ALA A 150 -22.67 16.02 -26.08
CA ALA A 150 -22.61 17.39 -26.55
C ALA A 150 -21.34 18.10 -26.05
N ASP A 151 -20.91 19.17 -26.73
CA ASP A 151 -19.66 19.89 -26.37
C ASP A 151 -19.66 20.41 -24.92
N GLY A 152 -20.81 20.84 -24.39
CA GLY A 152 -20.95 21.27 -22.99
C GLY A 152 -20.81 20.15 -21.96
N LYS A 153 -20.76 18.89 -22.38
CA LYS A 153 -20.54 17.69 -21.55
C LYS A 153 -19.16 17.07 -21.73
N ILE A 154 -18.31 17.66 -22.58
CA ILE A 154 -16.94 17.23 -22.82
C ILE A 154 -15.98 18.29 -22.29
N ILE A 155 -15.31 17.96 -21.18
CA ILE A 155 -14.33 18.82 -20.53
C ILE A 155 -12.97 18.57 -21.19
N LYS A 156 -12.23 19.65 -21.49
CA LYS A 156 -10.84 19.56 -22.00
C LYS A 156 -9.88 19.91 -20.87
N GLY A 157 -9.47 18.92 -20.08
CA GLY A 157 -8.60 19.14 -18.93
C GLY A 157 -7.12 19.18 -19.29
N ASP A 158 -6.33 19.78 -18.39
CA ASP A 158 -4.90 19.96 -18.58
C ASP A 158 -4.06 18.75 -18.15
N ARG A 159 -2.72 18.86 -18.14
CA ARG A 159 -1.83 17.75 -17.73
C ARG A 159 -2.02 17.35 -16.27
N LYS A 160 -2.38 18.28 -15.40
CA LYS A 160 -2.56 17.97 -13.98
C LYS A 160 -3.85 17.18 -13.76
N GLU A 161 -4.86 17.44 -14.59
CA GLU A 161 -6.19 16.84 -14.46
C GLU A 161 -6.34 15.57 -15.32
N ASN A 162 -5.93 15.58 -16.60
CA ASN A 162 -6.22 14.50 -17.54
C ASN A 162 -4.99 13.83 -18.16
N PHE A 163 -3.85 13.84 -17.49
CA PHE A 163 -2.70 13.02 -17.83
C PHE A 163 -2.22 12.27 -16.59
N TRP A 164 -2.08 10.96 -16.67
CA TRP A 164 -1.74 10.14 -15.52
C TRP A 164 -0.36 9.51 -15.64
N GLY A 165 0.36 9.54 -14.53
CA GLY A 165 1.61 8.81 -14.33
C GLY A 165 2.89 9.61 -14.61
N PRO A 166 4.05 8.93 -14.45
CA PRO A 166 4.17 7.54 -14.04
C PRO A 166 3.80 7.33 -12.55
N THR A 167 3.45 6.09 -12.18
CA THR A 167 3.43 5.70 -10.76
C THR A 167 4.86 5.49 -10.28
N GLY A 168 5.34 6.44 -9.47
CA GLY A 168 6.74 6.54 -9.07
C GLY A 168 7.46 7.60 -9.90
N GLU A 169 8.79 7.50 -10.03
CA GLU A 169 9.57 8.43 -10.87
C GLU A 169 9.68 8.00 -12.33
N GLU A 170 9.62 6.70 -12.59
CA GLU A 170 9.60 6.16 -13.94
C GLU A 170 8.48 5.13 -14.12
N GLY A 171 7.99 5.04 -15.35
CA GLY A 171 6.99 4.04 -15.69
C GLY A 171 6.08 4.42 -16.86
N PRO A 172 5.15 3.51 -17.18
CA PRO A 172 4.06 3.78 -18.10
C PRO A 172 3.20 4.96 -17.62
N CYS A 173 2.81 5.81 -18.57
CA CYS A 173 1.97 6.98 -18.36
C CYS A 173 1.28 7.37 -19.67
N GLY A 174 0.31 8.28 -19.58
CA GLY A 174 -0.29 8.87 -20.77
C GLY A 174 -1.57 9.65 -20.52
N PRO A 175 -2.23 10.10 -21.61
CA PRO A 175 -3.47 10.84 -21.52
C PRO A 175 -4.59 9.96 -20.95
N THR A 176 -5.59 10.61 -20.38
CA THR A 176 -6.73 9.94 -19.76
C THR A 176 -8.05 10.40 -20.34
N VAL A 177 -9.03 9.52 -20.24
CA VAL A 177 -10.46 9.84 -20.36
C VAL A 177 -11.13 9.55 -19.03
N GLU A 178 -11.79 10.55 -18.46
CA GLU A 178 -12.44 10.42 -17.17
C GLU A 178 -13.96 10.57 -17.30
N PHE A 179 -14.69 9.60 -16.77
CA PHE A 179 -16.15 9.65 -16.69
C PHE A 179 -16.59 10.22 -15.36
N TYR A 180 -17.46 11.21 -15.43
CA TYR A 180 -18.07 11.90 -14.31
C TYR A 180 -19.56 11.59 -14.26
N ILE A 181 -20.09 11.47 -13.04
CA ILE A 181 -21.54 11.42 -12.79
C ILE A 181 -21.88 12.54 -11.82
N ASP A 182 -22.78 13.44 -12.22
CA ASP A 182 -23.17 14.62 -11.42
C ASP A 182 -21.97 15.45 -10.92
N GLY A 183 -20.92 15.54 -11.73
CA GLY A 183 -19.70 16.30 -11.43
C GLY A 183 -18.67 15.58 -10.56
N LEU A 184 -18.91 14.35 -10.12
CA LEU A 184 -17.91 13.53 -9.42
C LEU A 184 -17.22 12.56 -10.39
N GLU A 185 -15.89 12.53 -10.38
CA GLU A 185 -15.09 11.54 -11.12
C GLU A 185 -15.36 10.13 -10.57
N ILE A 186 -15.81 9.23 -11.43
CA ILE A 186 -16.15 7.85 -11.08
C ILE A 186 -15.19 6.85 -11.71
N TRP A 187 -14.76 7.08 -12.95
CA TRP A 187 -13.91 6.13 -13.67
C TRP A 187 -12.87 6.85 -14.52
N ASN A 188 -11.59 6.57 -14.25
CA ASN A 188 -10.47 7.06 -15.02
C ASN A 188 -9.95 5.96 -15.97
N LEU A 189 -9.84 6.27 -17.26
CA LEU A 189 -9.27 5.43 -18.31
C LEU A 189 -7.92 6.02 -18.74
N VAL A 190 -6.83 5.40 -18.29
CA VAL A 190 -5.46 5.79 -18.62
C VAL A 190 -4.98 5.02 -19.85
N PHE A 191 -4.52 5.75 -20.86
CA PHE A 191 -3.90 5.15 -22.04
C PHE A 191 -2.38 5.21 -21.89
N ASN A 192 -1.78 4.08 -21.51
CA ASN A 192 -0.34 3.94 -21.36
C ASN A 192 0.33 3.96 -22.75
N GLU A 193 0.52 5.15 -23.29
CA GLU A 193 1.13 5.41 -24.61
C GLU A 193 2.60 5.82 -24.49
N TYR A 194 3.01 6.23 -23.28
CA TYR A 194 4.34 6.76 -23.00
C TYR A 194 5.00 6.06 -21.82
N PHE A 195 6.32 6.07 -21.82
CA PHE A 195 7.16 5.76 -20.67
C PHE A 195 7.89 7.05 -20.28
N LYS A 196 7.73 7.48 -19.03
CA LYS A 196 8.50 8.60 -18.48
C LYS A 196 9.69 8.03 -17.72
N ASP A 197 10.87 8.55 -18.01
CA ASP A 197 12.10 8.34 -17.23
C ASP A 197 12.83 9.69 -17.01
N GLU A 198 14.02 9.64 -16.43
CA GLU A 198 14.88 10.81 -16.18
C GLU A 198 15.22 11.61 -17.45
N THR A 199 15.21 10.96 -18.62
CA THR A 199 15.53 11.58 -19.91
C THR A 199 14.33 12.24 -20.60
N GLY A 200 13.11 11.98 -20.12
CA GLY A 200 11.88 12.57 -20.63
C GLY A 200 10.80 11.53 -20.96
N LEU A 201 9.82 11.94 -21.76
CA LEU A 201 8.75 11.06 -22.26
C LEU A 201 9.20 10.35 -23.53
N LYS A 202 9.03 9.03 -23.59
CA LYS A 202 9.25 8.20 -24.78
C LYS A 202 7.97 7.45 -25.11
N LYS A 203 7.66 7.24 -26.39
CA LYS A 203 6.53 6.39 -26.77
C LYS A 203 6.80 4.93 -26.41
N LEU A 204 5.79 4.25 -25.86
CA LEU A 204 5.85 2.81 -25.65
C LEU A 204 5.70 2.07 -26.98
N ALA A 205 6.49 1.01 -27.17
CA ALA A 205 6.31 0.10 -28.30
C ALA A 205 4.98 -0.66 -28.21
N ASN A 206 4.55 -0.94 -26.98
CA ASN A 206 3.36 -1.72 -26.66
C ASN A 206 2.43 -0.87 -25.79
N PRO A 207 1.53 -0.06 -26.38
CA PRO A 207 0.60 0.72 -25.60
C PRO A 207 -0.40 -0.18 -24.88
N GLY A 208 -1.05 0.34 -23.85
CA GLY A 208 -2.04 -0.41 -23.10
C GLY A 208 -3.11 0.46 -22.47
N VAL A 209 -4.10 -0.19 -21.88
CA VAL A 209 -5.20 0.47 -21.16
C VAL A 209 -5.11 0.08 -19.71
N ASP A 210 -5.08 1.08 -18.84
CA ASP A 210 -5.22 0.95 -17.39
C ASP A 210 -6.47 1.71 -16.98
N THR A 211 -7.30 1.13 -16.12
CA THR A 211 -8.50 1.83 -15.65
C THR A 211 -8.69 1.68 -14.16
N GLY A 212 -9.30 2.70 -13.55
CA GLY A 212 -9.61 2.70 -12.14
C GLY A 212 -10.97 3.35 -11.86
N MET A 213 -11.87 2.59 -11.26
CA MET A 213 -13.18 3.03 -10.78
C MET A 213 -13.33 2.73 -9.29
N GLY A 214 -13.54 3.75 -8.47
CA GLY A 214 -13.68 3.58 -7.02
C GLY A 214 -15.06 3.02 -6.66
N LEU A 215 -15.11 1.81 -6.08
CA LEU A 215 -16.36 1.13 -5.74
C LEU A 215 -17.24 1.96 -4.80
N GLU A 216 -16.66 2.50 -3.74
CA GLU A 216 -17.39 3.29 -2.73
C GLU A 216 -18.00 4.56 -3.32
N ARG A 217 -17.28 5.26 -4.21
CA ARG A 217 -17.79 6.46 -4.88
C ARG A 217 -18.90 6.11 -5.86
N LEU A 218 -18.73 5.05 -6.64
CA LEU A 218 -19.76 4.56 -7.55
C LEU A 218 -21.03 4.21 -6.77
N LEU A 219 -20.93 3.43 -5.69
CA LEU A 219 -22.06 3.07 -4.83
C LEU A 219 -22.77 4.29 -4.26
N MET A 220 -22.02 5.30 -3.83
CA MET A 220 -22.58 6.55 -3.33
C MET A 220 -23.45 7.23 -4.40
N VAL A 221 -22.92 7.41 -5.61
CA VAL A 221 -23.59 8.18 -6.65
C VAL A 221 -24.77 7.44 -7.29
N ILE A 222 -24.65 6.14 -7.55
CA ILE A 222 -25.75 5.37 -8.18
C ILE A 222 -26.95 5.21 -7.25
N ASN A 223 -26.73 5.23 -5.93
CA ASN A 223 -27.79 5.12 -4.93
C ASN A 223 -28.20 6.49 -4.38
N SER A 224 -27.71 7.60 -4.96
CA SER A 224 -28.02 8.97 -4.55
C SER A 224 -27.80 9.22 -3.05
N LEU A 225 -26.69 8.72 -2.51
CA LEU A 225 -26.32 8.86 -1.11
C LEU A 225 -25.48 10.13 -0.89
N ASP A 226 -25.61 10.77 0.28
CA ASP A 226 -24.89 12.02 0.59
C ASP A 226 -23.38 11.83 0.82
N ASP A 227 -22.98 10.60 1.17
CA ASP A 227 -21.60 10.26 1.49
C ASP A 227 -21.33 8.75 1.37
N VAL A 228 -20.06 8.39 1.19
CA VAL A 228 -19.61 6.99 1.02
C VAL A 228 -19.89 6.11 2.23
N TYR A 229 -20.11 6.71 3.41
CA TYR A 229 -20.34 5.97 4.66
C TYR A 229 -21.77 5.44 4.77
N GLN A 230 -22.69 5.90 3.91
CA GLN A 230 -24.05 5.39 3.80
C GLN A 230 -24.16 4.16 2.89
N THR A 231 -23.08 3.79 2.18
CA THR A 231 -23.05 2.60 1.31
C THR A 231 -23.21 1.31 2.12
N ASP A 232 -23.62 0.23 1.47
CA ASP A 232 -23.78 -1.08 2.13
C ASP A 232 -22.46 -1.66 2.67
N LEU A 233 -21.31 -1.09 2.27
CA LEU A 233 -19.97 -1.42 2.76
C LEU A 233 -19.72 -0.86 4.16
N LEU A 234 -20.18 0.36 4.44
CA LEU A 234 -19.80 1.11 5.64
C LEU A 234 -20.98 1.36 6.59
N LYS A 235 -22.21 1.39 6.07
CA LYS A 235 -23.43 1.65 6.85
C LYS A 235 -23.62 0.71 8.03
N PRO A 236 -23.36 -0.62 7.95
CA PRO A 236 -23.49 -1.50 9.11
C PRO A 236 -22.58 -1.08 10.27
N LEU A 237 -21.32 -0.74 9.97
CA LEU A 237 -20.35 -0.31 10.96
C LEU A 237 -20.72 1.07 11.52
N ILE A 238 -21.02 2.05 10.66
CA ILE A 238 -21.49 3.40 11.07
C ILE A 238 -22.67 3.29 12.03
N THR A 239 -23.66 2.46 11.69
CA THR A 239 -24.88 2.29 12.50
C THR A 239 -24.54 1.70 13.85
N LYS A 240 -23.71 0.65 13.89
CA LYS A 240 -23.28 0.03 15.15
C LYS A 240 -22.53 1.00 16.06
N ILE A 241 -21.59 1.78 15.51
CA ILE A 241 -20.83 2.76 16.30
C ILE A 241 -21.76 3.86 16.82
N LYS A 242 -22.71 4.33 16.01
CA LYS A 242 -23.69 5.34 16.41
C LYS A 242 -24.66 4.83 17.47
N GLU A 243 -25.08 3.56 17.42
CA GLU A 243 -25.90 2.93 18.46
C GLU A 243 -25.16 2.84 19.79
N LEU A 244 -23.88 2.44 19.75
CA LEU A 244 -23.05 2.33 20.96
C LEU A 244 -22.70 3.70 21.54
N TYR A 245 -22.55 4.72 20.70
CA TYR A 245 -22.11 6.06 21.08
C TYR A 245 -22.90 7.16 20.32
N PRO A 246 -24.18 7.39 20.67
CA PRO A 246 -25.06 8.32 19.95
C PRO A 246 -24.59 9.78 19.94
N GLN A 247 -23.78 10.16 20.91
CA GLN A 247 -23.23 11.50 21.10
C GLN A 247 -22.02 11.81 20.19
N LEU A 248 -21.50 10.84 19.43
CA LEU A 248 -20.34 11.08 18.58
C LEU A 248 -20.67 12.04 17.44
N ASP A 249 -19.78 13.02 17.26
CA ASP A 249 -19.81 13.88 16.09
C ASP A 249 -19.71 13.08 14.78
N LYS A 250 -20.42 13.56 13.75
CA LYS A 250 -20.52 12.88 12.44
C LYS A 250 -19.15 12.67 11.78
N ARG A 251 -18.23 13.63 11.90
CA ARG A 251 -16.88 13.51 11.32
C ARG A 251 -16.07 12.46 12.09
N ILE A 252 -16.16 12.42 13.42
CA ILE A 252 -15.46 11.42 14.23
C ILE A 252 -15.98 10.00 13.93
N LEU A 253 -17.30 9.84 13.83
CA LEU A 253 -17.95 8.57 13.47
C LEU A 253 -17.42 8.02 12.14
N ARG A 254 -17.30 8.89 11.13
CA ARG A 254 -16.73 8.54 9.81
C ARG A 254 -15.25 8.17 9.90
N ILE A 255 -14.43 8.95 10.63
CA ILE A 255 -13.01 8.65 10.83
C ILE A 255 -12.80 7.30 11.51
N LEU A 256 -13.53 7.01 12.58
CA LEU A 256 -13.46 5.72 13.27
C LEU A 256 -13.82 4.57 12.32
N THR A 257 -14.90 4.71 11.56
CA THR A 257 -15.36 3.71 10.60
C THR A 257 -14.28 3.39 9.57
N ASP A 258 -13.73 4.40 8.90
CA ASP A 258 -12.69 4.23 7.88
C ASP A 258 -11.40 3.65 8.47
N HIS A 259 -10.87 4.27 9.53
CA HIS A 259 -9.57 3.89 10.06
C HIS A 259 -9.57 2.50 10.69
N ILE A 260 -10.68 2.07 11.31
CA ILE A 260 -10.80 0.70 11.82
C ILE A 260 -10.76 -0.30 10.66
N ARG A 261 -11.56 -0.07 9.61
CA ARG A 261 -11.54 -0.90 8.38
C ARG A 261 -10.15 -0.97 7.77
N ALA A 262 -9.52 0.17 7.55
CA ALA A 262 -8.20 0.26 6.97
C ALA A 262 -7.11 -0.40 7.82
N SER A 263 -7.16 -0.26 9.15
CA SER A 263 -6.21 -0.90 10.06
C SER A 263 -6.35 -2.42 10.05
N ILE A 264 -7.58 -2.94 9.98
CA ILE A 264 -7.84 -4.38 9.86
C ILE A 264 -7.22 -4.92 8.57
N PHE A 265 -7.43 -4.28 7.42
CA PHE A 265 -6.83 -4.71 6.16
C PHE A 265 -5.30 -4.65 6.18
N LEU A 266 -4.69 -3.60 6.73
CA LEU A 266 -3.23 -3.52 6.86
C LEU A 266 -2.67 -4.63 7.75
N ILE A 267 -3.27 -4.89 8.93
CA ILE A 267 -2.82 -5.97 9.82
C ILE A 267 -2.95 -7.33 9.13
N SER A 268 -3.99 -7.49 8.33
CA SER A 268 -4.27 -8.71 7.59
C SER A 268 -3.29 -8.96 6.45
N ASP A 269 -2.73 -7.89 5.88
CA ASP A 269 -1.56 -7.92 4.98
C ASP A 269 -0.22 -7.92 5.77
N GLU A 270 -0.22 -8.50 6.96
CA GLU A 270 0.95 -8.72 7.84
C GLU A 270 1.69 -7.44 8.30
N VAL A 271 1.05 -6.27 8.23
CA VAL A 271 1.67 -5.03 8.72
C VAL A 271 1.64 -4.96 10.24
N LEU A 272 2.79 -4.67 10.85
CA LEU A 272 2.93 -4.45 12.29
C LEU A 272 3.16 -2.96 12.62
N PRO A 273 2.58 -2.41 13.71
CA PRO A 273 2.78 -1.03 14.11
C PRO A 273 4.27 -0.70 14.38
N SER A 274 4.83 0.24 13.63
CA SER A 274 6.25 0.60 13.66
C SER A 274 6.47 2.12 13.58
N ASN A 275 7.70 2.60 13.76
CA ASN A 275 8.06 4.02 13.57
C ASN A 275 8.38 4.39 12.11
N LYS A 276 8.29 3.45 11.17
CA LYS A 276 8.70 3.65 9.77
C LYS A 276 7.73 2.98 8.80
N GLU A 277 7.69 3.49 7.57
CA GLU A 277 7.07 2.82 6.42
C GLU A 277 5.60 2.45 6.69
N THR A 278 5.15 1.28 6.23
CA THR A 278 3.77 0.80 6.35
C THR A 278 3.37 0.66 7.82
N GLY A 279 4.31 0.22 8.67
CA GLY A 279 4.10 0.15 10.10
C GLY A 279 3.85 1.52 10.76
N TYR A 280 4.44 2.61 10.25
CA TYR A 280 4.13 3.96 10.71
C TYR A 280 2.69 4.35 10.33
N VAL A 281 2.25 4.01 9.11
CA VAL A 281 0.88 4.27 8.66
C VAL A 281 -0.12 3.54 9.56
N LEU A 282 0.06 2.24 9.77
CA LEU A 282 -0.80 1.47 10.67
C LEU A 282 -0.81 2.04 12.10
N ARG A 283 0.37 2.32 12.66
CA ARG A 283 0.50 2.95 13.98
C ARG A 283 -0.26 4.27 14.05
N ARG A 284 -0.17 5.11 13.01
CA ARG A 284 -0.86 6.41 12.94
C ARG A 284 -2.38 6.22 12.97
N LEU A 285 -2.93 5.29 12.19
CA LEU A 285 -4.36 5.01 12.18
C LEU A 285 -4.84 4.50 13.55
N LEU A 286 -4.16 3.47 14.10
CA LEU A 286 -4.50 2.89 15.40
C LEU A 286 -4.48 3.92 16.52
N ARG A 287 -3.44 4.77 16.58
CA ARG A 287 -3.36 5.82 17.60
C ARG A 287 -4.42 6.89 17.43
N ARG A 288 -4.84 7.20 16.20
CA ARG A 288 -5.93 8.14 15.96
C ARG A 288 -7.28 7.56 16.41
N ILE A 289 -7.53 6.27 16.18
CA ILE A 289 -8.69 5.56 16.75
C ILE A 289 -8.68 5.67 18.27
N LEU A 290 -7.57 5.30 18.91
CA LEU A 290 -7.41 5.31 20.36
C LEU A 290 -7.54 6.72 20.96
N ALA A 291 -7.01 7.75 20.28
CA ALA A 291 -7.15 9.14 20.69
C ALA A 291 -8.63 9.56 20.75
N TYR A 292 -9.42 9.22 19.72
CA TYR A 292 -10.86 9.49 19.73
C TYR A 292 -11.60 8.64 20.75
N GLN A 293 -11.15 7.40 21.01
CA GLN A 293 -11.74 6.59 22.08
C GLN A 293 -11.56 7.24 23.45
N ILE A 294 -10.34 7.71 23.76
CA ILE A 294 -10.06 8.40 25.03
C ILE A 294 -10.87 9.69 25.12
N LYS A 295 -10.84 10.54 24.10
CA LYS A 295 -11.55 11.82 24.08
C LYS A 295 -13.05 11.67 24.32
N ASN A 296 -13.68 10.67 23.71
CA ASN A 296 -15.13 10.51 23.74
C ASN A 296 -15.60 9.45 24.75
N ASN A 297 -14.71 9.01 25.67
CA ASN A 297 -14.99 7.97 26.67
C ASN A 297 -15.59 6.68 26.06
N ILE A 298 -15.09 6.29 24.89
CA ILE A 298 -15.51 5.08 24.18
C ILE A 298 -14.89 3.85 24.87
N ARG A 299 -15.71 2.83 25.11
CA ARG A 299 -15.27 1.56 25.71
C ARG A 299 -14.36 0.77 24.75
N ASN A 300 -13.53 -0.12 25.31
CA ASN A 300 -12.55 -0.91 24.56
C ASN A 300 -13.16 -1.96 23.63
N ASN A 301 -14.47 -2.22 23.70
CA ASN A 301 -15.16 -3.19 22.84
C ASN A 301 -15.45 -2.68 21.42
N LEU A 302 -15.21 -1.41 21.11
CA LEU A 302 -15.44 -0.84 19.78
C LEU A 302 -14.68 -1.61 18.68
N PHE A 303 -13.38 -1.83 18.83
CA PHE A 303 -12.55 -2.46 17.80
C PHE A 303 -12.92 -3.95 17.57
N PRO A 304 -13.09 -4.79 18.61
CA PRO A 304 -13.56 -6.16 18.44
C PRO A 304 -14.94 -6.28 17.76
N GLU A 305 -15.91 -5.44 18.13
CA GLU A 305 -17.24 -5.46 17.51
C GLU A 305 -17.19 -5.00 16.05
N SER A 306 -16.35 -4.01 15.75
CA SER A 306 -16.11 -3.53 14.39
C SER A 306 -15.46 -4.60 13.52
N TYR A 307 -14.51 -5.36 14.07
CA TYR A 307 -13.87 -6.48 13.37
C TYR A 307 -14.89 -7.53 12.91
N LYS A 308 -15.84 -7.92 13.75
CA LYS A 308 -16.89 -8.89 13.38
C LYS A 308 -17.68 -8.42 12.17
N ILE A 309 -18.13 -7.16 12.17
CA ILE A 309 -18.90 -6.57 11.07
C ILE A 309 -18.07 -6.55 9.77
N ILE A 310 -16.80 -6.17 9.86
CA ILE A 310 -15.90 -6.12 8.69
C ILE A 310 -15.62 -7.53 8.17
N LYS A 311 -15.39 -8.49 9.05
CA LYS A 311 -15.20 -9.90 8.71
C LYS A 311 -16.42 -10.45 7.98
N ASP A 312 -17.62 -10.23 8.50
CA ASP A 312 -18.87 -10.69 7.88
C ASP A 312 -19.05 -10.08 6.48
N LYS A 313 -18.63 -8.81 6.31
CA LYS A 313 -18.76 -8.12 5.02
C LYS A 313 -17.75 -8.58 3.97
N TYR A 314 -16.53 -8.93 4.38
CA TYR A 314 -15.40 -9.11 3.45
C TYR A 314 -14.83 -10.53 3.37
N SER A 315 -15.12 -11.41 4.34
CA SER A 315 -14.52 -12.77 4.39
C SER A 315 -14.85 -13.65 3.18
N ALA A 316 -16.00 -13.46 2.54
CA ALA A 316 -16.36 -14.17 1.31
C ALA A 316 -15.52 -13.73 0.08
N ILE A 317 -14.93 -12.53 0.14
CA ILE A 317 -14.17 -11.92 -0.96
C ILE A 317 -12.67 -12.05 -0.70
N TYR A 318 -12.25 -11.85 0.56
CA TYR A 318 -10.86 -11.87 1.01
C TYR A 318 -10.71 -12.77 2.25
N PRO A 319 -10.89 -14.11 2.11
CA PRO A 319 -10.79 -15.04 3.24
C PRO A 319 -9.39 -15.07 3.86
N GLU A 320 -8.36 -14.82 3.05
CA GLU A 320 -6.96 -14.80 3.46
C GLU A 320 -6.62 -13.65 4.44
N THR A 321 -7.50 -12.66 4.57
CA THR A 321 -7.21 -11.40 5.28
C THR A 321 -8.00 -11.19 6.58
N MET A 322 -8.34 -12.22 7.37
CA MET A 322 -9.23 -12.01 8.55
C MET A 322 -8.89 -12.86 9.79
N ASN A 323 -7.61 -12.98 10.20
CA ASN A 323 -7.26 -13.68 11.45
C ASN A 323 -7.61 -12.85 12.70
N GLU A 324 -8.71 -13.21 13.38
CA GLU A 324 -9.22 -12.49 14.55
C GLU A 324 -8.18 -12.31 15.66
N LYS A 325 -7.53 -13.40 16.06
CA LYS A 325 -6.58 -13.39 17.17
C LYS A 325 -5.43 -12.44 16.88
N GLN A 326 -4.81 -12.54 15.71
CA GLN A 326 -3.71 -11.68 15.29
C GLN A 326 -4.11 -10.20 15.29
N ILE A 327 -5.26 -9.88 14.69
CA ILE A 327 -5.76 -8.51 14.57
C ILE A 327 -6.01 -7.89 15.95
N LEU A 328 -6.70 -8.62 16.83
CA LEU A 328 -7.03 -8.14 18.17
C LEU A 328 -5.78 -8.04 19.05
N ASP A 329 -4.85 -8.99 18.99
CA ASP A 329 -3.61 -8.94 19.75
C ASP A 329 -2.75 -7.72 19.36
N ILE A 330 -2.61 -7.44 18.06
CA ILE A 330 -1.87 -6.26 17.58
C ILE A 330 -2.54 -4.95 18.04
N PHE A 331 -3.87 -4.86 17.95
CA PHE A 331 -4.61 -3.70 18.44
C PHE A 331 -4.40 -3.50 19.94
N ASN A 332 -4.60 -4.55 20.74
CA ASN A 332 -4.47 -4.50 22.20
C ASN A 332 -3.04 -4.13 22.63
N GLU A 333 -2.03 -4.67 21.96
CA GLU A 333 -0.65 -4.29 22.20
C GLU A 333 -0.36 -2.81 21.93
N GLU A 334 -0.86 -2.28 20.81
CA GLU A 334 -0.69 -0.87 20.48
C GLU A 334 -1.50 0.03 21.43
N GLU A 335 -2.69 -0.40 21.86
CA GLU A 335 -3.47 0.28 22.89
C GLU A 335 -2.65 0.42 24.19
N LEU A 336 -2.06 -0.66 24.69
CA LEU A 336 -1.24 -0.64 25.91
C LEU A 336 -0.03 0.30 25.76
N LYS A 337 0.64 0.27 24.59
CA LYS A 337 1.78 1.14 24.27
C LYS A 337 1.34 2.61 24.16
N TYR A 338 0.21 2.87 23.54
CA TYR A 338 -0.32 4.22 23.35
C TYR A 338 -0.80 4.81 24.66
N ARG A 339 -1.53 4.08 25.52
CA ARG A 339 -1.94 4.57 26.85
C ARG A 339 -0.76 5.08 27.67
N LYS A 340 0.36 4.34 27.71
CA LYS A 340 1.60 4.79 28.38
C LYS A 340 2.20 6.04 27.73
N THR A 341 2.09 6.16 26.41
CA THR A 341 2.62 7.30 25.65
C THR A 341 1.75 8.54 25.83
N PHE A 342 0.43 8.37 25.80
CA PHE A 342 -0.59 9.37 26.05
C PHE A 342 -0.46 9.96 27.46
N SER A 343 -0.34 9.14 28.50
CA SER A 343 -0.12 9.63 29.87
C SER A 343 1.17 10.44 30.02
N ARG A 344 2.24 10.06 29.30
CA ARG A 344 3.48 10.85 29.25
C ARG A 344 3.27 12.17 28.51
N GLY A 345 2.52 12.14 27.41
CA GLY A 345 2.13 13.32 26.65
C GLY A 345 1.36 14.32 27.51
N LEU A 346 0.35 13.88 28.27
CA LEU A 346 -0.41 14.76 29.15
C LEU A 346 0.46 15.39 30.25
N LYS A 347 1.38 14.60 30.83
CA LYS A 347 2.38 15.14 31.79
C LYS A 347 3.28 16.18 31.15
N GLU A 348 3.69 15.97 29.89
CA GLU A 348 4.51 16.93 29.15
C GLU A 348 3.71 18.20 28.82
N LEU A 349 2.46 18.05 28.36
CA LEU A 349 1.55 19.15 28.08
C LEU A 349 1.37 20.06 29.31
N GLY A 350 1.23 19.47 30.50
CA GLY A 350 1.09 20.20 31.76
C GLY A 350 2.29 21.08 32.16
N LYS A 351 3.46 20.93 31.50
CA LYS A 351 4.65 21.75 31.77
C LYS A 351 4.65 23.08 31.02
N TYR A 352 3.85 23.21 29.96
CA TYR A 352 3.83 24.43 29.17
C TYR A 352 3.04 25.53 29.88
N LYS A 353 3.69 26.69 30.06
CA LYS A 353 3.02 27.92 30.53
C LYS A 353 2.40 28.73 29.40
N SER A 354 2.87 28.52 28.17
CA SER A 354 2.37 29.11 26.93
C SER A 354 2.65 28.13 25.79
N LEU A 355 1.63 27.83 25.00
CA LEU A 355 1.69 26.84 23.94
C LEU A 355 1.81 27.53 22.57
N SER A 356 2.84 27.17 21.81
CA SER A 356 3.00 27.58 20.41
C SER A 356 2.47 26.51 19.45
N GLY A 357 2.20 26.88 18.20
CA GLY A 357 1.91 25.93 17.12
C GLY A 357 2.95 24.82 17.00
N GLN A 358 4.25 25.17 17.13
CA GLN A 358 5.34 24.20 17.10
C GLN A 358 5.32 23.24 18.29
N ASN A 359 5.07 23.72 19.50
CA ASN A 359 5.00 22.86 20.69
C ASN A 359 3.78 21.93 20.62
N ALA A 360 2.63 22.44 20.18
CA ALA A 360 1.45 21.63 19.93
C ALA A 360 1.71 20.56 18.87
N PHE A 361 2.39 20.93 17.77
CA PHE A 361 2.79 19.98 16.73
C PHE A 361 3.79 18.94 17.26
N ASN A 362 4.75 19.33 18.11
CA ASN A 362 5.69 18.42 18.76
C ASN A 362 4.99 17.41 19.66
N LEU A 363 4.00 17.85 20.44
CA LEU A 363 3.18 16.97 21.28
C LEU A 363 2.35 16.00 20.43
N TYR A 364 1.82 16.47 19.31
CA TYR A 364 1.11 15.63 18.33
C TYR A 364 2.03 14.57 17.72
N GLN A 365 3.18 14.94 17.15
CA GLN A 365 4.06 13.98 16.47
C GLN A 365 4.72 12.98 17.44
N THR A 366 5.04 13.42 18.67
CA THR A 366 5.80 12.61 19.65
C THR A 366 4.90 11.72 20.47
N PHE A 367 3.80 12.29 20.98
CA PHE A 367 2.92 11.61 21.94
C PHE A 367 1.56 11.24 21.34
N GLY A 368 1.24 11.71 20.14
CA GLY A 368 -0.05 11.48 19.50
C GLY A 368 -1.19 12.27 20.14
N LEU A 369 -0.92 13.42 20.76
CA LEU A 369 -1.96 14.30 21.30
C LEU A 369 -2.55 15.15 20.17
N SER A 370 -3.82 14.92 19.81
CA SER A 370 -4.49 15.75 18.80
C SER A 370 -4.68 17.19 19.30
N PRO A 371 -4.86 18.19 18.41
CA PRO A 371 -5.11 19.57 18.81
C PRO A 371 -6.28 19.73 19.77
N GLU A 372 -7.33 18.93 19.59
CA GLU A 372 -8.51 18.96 20.45
C GLU A 372 -8.18 18.42 21.84
N ILE A 373 -7.42 17.33 21.94
CA ILE A 373 -6.95 16.80 23.23
C ILE A 373 -6.02 17.79 23.91
N ILE A 374 -5.16 18.45 23.14
CA ILE A 374 -4.29 19.51 23.65
C ILE A 374 -5.12 20.64 24.24
N LEU A 375 -6.13 21.13 23.53
CA LEU A 375 -7.02 22.20 24.01
C LEU A 375 -7.83 21.77 25.26
N GLU A 376 -8.22 20.51 25.35
CA GLU A 376 -9.01 19.98 26.46
C GLU A 376 -8.20 19.79 27.75
N PHE A 377 -6.95 19.32 27.64
CA PHE A 377 -6.13 18.94 28.79
C PHE A 377 -4.99 19.92 29.12
N ALA A 378 -4.78 20.95 28.31
CA ALA A 378 -3.76 21.96 28.60
C ALA A 378 -4.16 22.85 29.80
N PRO A 379 -3.19 23.35 30.57
CA PRO A 379 -3.45 24.42 31.54
C PRO A 379 -4.13 25.62 30.84
N PRO A 380 -5.19 26.23 31.42
CA PRO A 380 -5.92 27.33 30.77
C PRO A 380 -5.02 28.50 30.33
N GLU A 381 -4.03 28.85 31.16
CA GLU A 381 -3.05 29.90 30.85
C GLU A 381 -2.16 29.54 29.65
N ALA A 382 -1.89 28.25 29.43
CA ALA A 382 -1.03 27.80 28.33
C ALA A 382 -1.69 27.98 26.95
N ILE A 383 -3.01 27.89 26.88
CA ILE A 383 -3.76 28.00 25.61
C ILE A 383 -4.33 29.39 25.35
N LYS A 384 -4.15 30.34 26.27
CA LYS A 384 -4.70 31.71 26.19
C LYS A 384 -4.40 32.43 24.86
N ASN A 385 -3.20 32.22 24.31
CA ASN A 385 -2.77 32.81 23.03
C ASN A 385 -2.65 31.79 21.90
N PHE A 386 -2.96 30.52 22.16
CA PHE A 386 -2.82 29.45 21.18
C PHE A 386 -4.02 29.44 20.23
N LYS A 387 -3.75 29.45 18.92
CA LYS A 387 -4.79 29.30 17.90
C LYS A 387 -4.59 27.99 17.17
N LEU A 388 -5.69 27.30 16.86
CA LEU A 388 -5.66 26.07 16.06
C LEU A 388 -4.95 26.28 14.71
N LYS A 389 -5.09 27.47 14.12
CA LYS A 389 -4.39 27.87 12.89
C LYS A 389 -2.86 27.80 12.99
N ASP A 390 -2.29 28.02 14.19
CA ASP A 390 -0.84 27.96 14.40
C ASP A 390 -0.35 26.51 14.34
N PHE A 391 -1.13 25.56 14.89
CA PHE A 391 -0.89 24.13 14.72
C PHE A 391 -1.05 23.71 13.26
N GLU A 392 -2.14 24.13 12.60
CA GLU A 392 -2.40 23.79 11.19
C GLU A 392 -1.27 24.24 10.26
N LYS A 393 -0.65 25.38 10.54
CA LYS A 393 0.51 25.88 9.80
C LYS A 393 1.72 24.95 9.92
N GLU A 394 2.08 24.54 11.13
CA GLU A 394 3.20 23.61 11.35
C GLU A 394 2.88 22.20 10.81
N PHE A 395 1.62 21.78 10.93
CA PHE A 395 1.14 20.52 10.38
C PHE A 395 1.24 20.48 8.86
N LYS A 396 0.80 21.53 8.15
CA LYS A 396 0.92 21.66 6.68
C LYS A 396 2.37 21.64 6.22
N LYS A 397 3.25 22.39 6.88
CA LYS A 397 4.70 22.35 6.58
C LYS A 397 5.26 20.94 6.69
N HIS A 398 4.90 20.21 7.75
CA HIS A 398 5.34 18.82 7.90
C HIS A 398 4.73 17.88 6.85
N GLN A 399 3.48 18.08 6.44
CA GLN A 399 2.87 17.33 5.34
C GLN A 399 3.63 17.55 4.03
N GLU A 400 4.01 18.79 3.71
CA GLU A 400 4.81 19.12 2.53
C GLU A 400 6.18 18.45 2.57
N ILE A 401 6.87 18.52 3.72
CA ILE A 401 8.15 17.83 3.94
C ILE A 401 7.99 16.31 3.79
N SER A 402 6.92 15.73 4.35
CA SER A 402 6.66 14.28 4.27
C SER A 402 6.35 13.84 2.85
N ARG A 403 5.60 14.65 2.09
CA ARG A 403 5.32 14.42 0.66
C ARG A 403 6.60 14.49 -0.16
N ALA A 404 7.42 15.51 0.03
CA ALA A 404 8.72 15.65 -0.63
C ALA A 404 9.69 14.52 -0.26
N GLY A 405 9.72 14.10 1.00
CA GLY A 405 10.52 12.97 1.47
C GLY A 405 10.06 11.62 0.92
N ALA A 406 8.75 11.42 0.75
CA ALA A 406 8.21 10.24 0.09
C ALA A 406 8.62 10.21 -1.39
N LEU A 407 8.51 11.34 -2.10
CA LEU A 407 8.99 11.45 -3.49
C LEU A 407 10.49 11.13 -3.59
N LYS A 408 11.33 11.70 -2.73
CA LYS A 408 12.79 11.44 -2.73
C LYS A 408 13.19 10.00 -2.38
N LYS A 409 12.42 9.33 -1.50
CA LYS A 409 12.75 7.97 -1.04
C LYS A 409 12.34 6.89 -2.05
N PHE A 410 11.21 7.11 -2.71
CA PHE A 410 10.58 6.15 -3.59
C PHE A 410 10.78 6.49 -5.08
N GLY A 411 11.23 7.70 -5.34
CA GLY A 411 11.72 8.17 -6.61
C GLY A 411 13.24 8.09 -6.66
N GLY A 412 13.78 6.91 -6.93
CA GLY A 412 15.23 6.73 -7.01
C GLY A 412 15.61 5.31 -7.36
N HIS A 413 16.07 5.16 -8.60
CA HIS A 413 16.81 4.03 -9.17
C HIS A 413 16.11 2.66 -9.13
N GLY A 414 15.35 2.37 -10.19
CA GLY A 414 15.23 1.00 -10.69
C GLY A 414 16.62 0.49 -11.06
N LEU A 415 17.19 -0.36 -10.21
CA LEU A 415 18.55 -0.87 -10.41
C LEU A 415 18.62 -1.76 -11.65
N LYS A 416 19.18 -1.21 -12.73
CA LYS A 416 19.70 -1.97 -13.87
C LYS A 416 20.82 -2.90 -13.37
N SER A 417 20.78 -4.18 -13.73
CA SER A 417 21.64 -5.25 -13.22
C SER A 417 23.14 -5.17 -13.58
N GLU A 418 23.61 -4.07 -14.16
CA GLU A 418 25.00 -3.90 -14.61
C GLU A 418 25.74 -2.79 -13.86
N THR A 419 25.07 -2.04 -12.99
CA THR A 419 25.73 -1.01 -12.19
C THR A 419 26.45 -1.63 -10.99
N LYS A 420 27.53 -0.98 -10.53
CA LYS A 420 28.22 -1.36 -9.28
C LYS A 420 27.24 -1.44 -8.10
N GLU A 421 26.26 -0.55 -8.05
CA GLU A 421 25.20 -0.55 -7.05
C GLU A 421 24.32 -1.80 -7.10
N ALA A 422 23.97 -2.28 -8.30
CA ALA A 422 23.20 -3.51 -8.45
C ALA A 422 24.01 -4.74 -8.00
N GLN A 423 25.31 -4.77 -8.26
CA GLN A 423 26.19 -5.84 -7.76
C GLN A 423 26.25 -5.85 -6.23
N GLU A 424 26.38 -4.69 -5.58
CA GLU A 424 26.36 -4.61 -4.11
C GLU A 424 25.04 -5.11 -3.53
N ILE A 425 23.92 -4.78 -4.17
CA ILE A 425 22.61 -5.25 -3.73
C ILE A 425 22.48 -6.77 -3.87
N ILE A 426 23.01 -7.37 -4.95
CA ILE A 426 23.05 -8.83 -5.13
C ILE A 426 23.89 -9.52 -4.03
N ARG A 427 25.05 -8.93 -3.68
CA ARG A 427 25.91 -9.41 -2.58
C ARG A 427 25.17 -9.37 -1.25
N LEU A 428 24.59 -8.21 -0.91
CA LEU A 428 23.81 -8.00 0.32
C LEU A 428 22.55 -8.85 0.39
N HIS A 429 21.95 -9.16 -0.75
CA HIS A 429 20.78 -10.03 -0.83
C HIS A 429 21.13 -11.48 -0.48
N THR A 430 22.25 -12.00 -0.99
CA THR A 430 22.71 -13.33 -0.61
C THR A 430 23.21 -13.37 0.84
N ALA A 431 23.85 -12.30 1.31
CA ALA A 431 24.22 -12.15 2.72
C ALA A 431 23.01 -12.18 3.66
N THR A 432 21.84 -11.74 3.19
CA THR A 432 20.59 -11.79 3.96
C THR A 432 20.15 -13.23 4.26
N HIS A 433 20.28 -14.15 3.31
CA HIS A 433 19.97 -15.57 3.49
C HIS A 433 20.93 -16.23 4.49
N LEU A 434 22.24 -15.95 4.36
CA LEU A 434 23.24 -16.43 5.33
C LEU A 434 22.99 -15.87 6.73
N LEU A 435 22.57 -14.61 6.85
CA LEU A 435 22.22 -13.99 8.12
C LEU A 435 21.01 -14.67 8.77
N GLN A 436 19.96 -14.96 8.00
CA GLN A 436 18.79 -15.68 8.48
C GLN A 436 19.15 -17.09 8.97
N TRP A 437 19.97 -17.82 8.21
CA TRP A 437 20.51 -19.12 8.65
C TRP A 437 21.32 -18.98 9.95
N ALA A 438 22.29 -18.06 10.01
CA ALA A 438 23.15 -17.87 11.17
C ALA A 438 22.36 -17.48 12.43
N LEU A 439 21.32 -16.65 12.29
CA LEU A 439 20.43 -16.30 13.39
C LEU A 439 19.66 -17.52 13.90
N ARG A 440 19.19 -18.40 13.02
CA ARG A 440 18.50 -19.64 13.42
C ARG A 440 19.43 -20.62 14.11
N GLU A 441 20.69 -20.71 13.68
CA GLU A 441 21.71 -21.54 14.34
C GLU A 441 22.05 -21.03 15.75
N VAL A 442 22.12 -19.71 15.94
CA VAL A 442 22.53 -19.12 17.22
C VAL A 442 21.37 -18.95 18.20
N LEU A 443 20.18 -18.58 17.71
CA LEU A 443 19.05 -18.17 18.53
C LEU A 443 17.89 -19.19 18.51
N GLY A 444 17.93 -20.17 17.60
CA GLY A 444 16.93 -21.23 17.46
C GLY A 444 16.08 -21.11 16.19
N LYS A 445 15.49 -22.25 15.79
CA LYS A 445 14.71 -22.40 14.55
C LYS A 445 13.40 -21.61 14.50
N GLU A 446 12.98 -21.00 15.60
CA GLU A 446 11.80 -20.13 15.65
C GLU A 446 12.07 -18.72 15.13
N VAL A 447 13.35 -18.35 14.93
CA VAL A 447 13.72 -17.08 14.31
C VAL A 447 13.36 -17.08 12.82
N ARG A 448 12.59 -16.08 12.44
CA ARG A 448 12.01 -15.83 11.13
C ARG A 448 12.21 -14.37 10.78
N GLN A 449 12.52 -14.14 9.50
CA GLN A 449 12.49 -12.82 8.94
C GLN A 449 11.05 -12.28 8.99
N ILE A 450 10.91 -11.04 9.46
CA ILE A 450 9.65 -10.28 9.47
C ILE A 450 9.76 -8.98 8.66
N GLY A 451 10.95 -8.67 8.13
CA GLY A 451 11.20 -7.52 7.28
C GLY A 451 12.63 -7.53 6.76
N SER A 452 12.84 -7.03 5.55
CA SER A 452 14.17 -6.77 5.01
C SER A 452 14.15 -5.52 4.12
N ASP A 453 15.27 -4.83 4.06
CA ASP A 453 15.52 -3.64 3.23
C ASP A 453 17.00 -3.63 2.85
N ILE A 454 17.28 -3.72 1.56
CA ILE A 454 18.64 -3.78 1.02
C ILE A 454 18.81 -2.61 0.07
N ASN A 455 19.91 -1.87 0.23
CA ASN A 455 20.38 -0.89 -0.74
C ASN A 455 21.86 -1.13 -1.02
N SER A 456 22.49 -0.33 -1.88
CA SER A 456 23.90 -0.51 -2.29
C SER A 456 24.92 -0.33 -1.17
N GLU A 457 24.51 0.21 -0.01
CA GLU A 457 25.43 0.49 1.12
C GLU A 457 25.26 -0.48 2.29
N ARG A 458 24.07 -1.07 2.46
CA ARG A 458 23.74 -1.89 3.63
C ARG A 458 22.53 -2.80 3.42
N LEU A 459 22.46 -3.84 4.24
CA LEU A 459 21.22 -4.55 4.51
C LEU A 459 20.67 -4.18 5.89
N ARG A 460 19.34 -4.18 5.99
CA ARG A 460 18.55 -4.13 7.22
C ARG A 460 17.74 -5.41 7.28
N PHE A 461 17.90 -6.14 8.37
CA PHE A 461 17.25 -7.41 8.60
C PHE A 461 16.41 -7.37 9.86
N ASP A 462 15.10 -7.58 9.73
CA ASP A 462 14.16 -7.58 10.85
C ASP A 462 13.70 -9.00 11.12
N PHE A 463 13.73 -9.42 12.39
CA PHE A 463 13.40 -10.77 12.81
C PHE A 463 12.62 -10.81 14.12
N ASN A 464 11.81 -11.85 14.30
CA ASN A 464 11.07 -12.09 15.54
C ASN A 464 12.01 -12.59 16.64
N PHE A 465 12.25 -11.76 17.65
CA PHE A 465 13.01 -12.15 18.83
C PHE A 465 12.68 -11.23 20.00
N ASN A 466 12.48 -11.80 21.19
CA ASN A 466 11.85 -11.10 22.32
C ASN A 466 12.82 -10.33 23.22
N ARG A 467 14.14 -10.53 23.09
CA ARG A 467 15.15 -9.93 23.97
C ARG A 467 16.34 -9.36 23.23
N LYS A 468 17.17 -8.59 23.95
CA LYS A 468 18.44 -8.12 23.39
C LYS A 468 19.38 -9.30 23.05
N LEU A 469 20.05 -9.24 21.90
CA LEU A 469 21.13 -10.16 21.55
C LEU A 469 22.33 -9.75 22.40
N THR A 470 22.98 -10.75 22.98
CA THR A 470 24.23 -10.56 23.70
C THR A 470 25.36 -10.25 22.72
N ILE A 471 26.41 -9.59 23.19
CA ILE A 471 27.59 -9.31 22.38
C ILE A 471 28.19 -10.60 21.81
N LYS A 472 28.16 -11.71 22.58
CA LYS A 472 28.62 -13.03 22.13
C LYS A 472 27.76 -13.58 20.99
N GLU A 473 26.43 -13.45 21.07
CA GLU A 473 25.52 -13.88 20.00
C GLU A 473 25.72 -13.05 18.72
N ILE A 474 25.82 -11.72 18.85
CA ILE A 474 26.09 -10.82 17.71
C ILE A 474 27.39 -11.22 17.02
N LYS A 475 28.46 -11.42 17.79
CA LYS A 475 29.75 -11.85 17.25
C LYS A 475 29.63 -13.21 16.57
N ARG A 476 28.99 -14.18 17.23
CA ARG A 476 28.84 -15.54 16.69
C ARG A 476 28.05 -15.56 15.37
N VAL A 477 27.00 -14.75 15.25
CA VAL A 477 26.24 -14.59 14.00
C VAL A 477 27.14 -14.07 12.89
N GLY A 478 27.88 -12.99 13.13
CA GLY A 478 28.82 -12.44 12.13
C GLY A 478 29.92 -13.43 11.74
N ASP A 479 30.51 -14.13 12.73
CA ASP A 479 31.55 -15.14 12.50
C ASP A 479 31.04 -16.30 11.64
N LEU A 480 29.80 -16.77 11.87
CA LEU A 480 29.19 -17.84 11.08
C LEU A 480 28.94 -17.44 9.63
N VAL A 481 28.43 -16.22 9.39
CA VAL A 481 28.23 -15.72 8.01
C VAL A 481 29.57 -15.67 7.29
N ASN A 482 30.59 -15.06 7.88
CA ASN A 482 31.93 -14.96 7.28
C ASN A 482 32.60 -16.32 7.09
N GLN A 483 32.35 -17.28 7.98
CA GLN A 483 32.80 -18.65 7.80
C GLN A 483 32.22 -19.24 6.51
N LYS A 484 30.90 -19.09 6.27
CA LYS A 484 30.24 -19.62 5.08
C LYS A 484 30.57 -18.86 3.80
N VAL A 485 30.88 -17.58 3.89
CA VAL A 485 31.49 -16.83 2.77
C VAL A 485 32.82 -17.46 2.37
N LYS A 486 33.71 -17.73 3.32
CA LYS A 486 35.04 -18.31 3.06
C LYS A 486 34.99 -19.73 2.51
N GLU A 487 33.94 -20.48 2.83
CA GLU A 487 33.74 -21.85 2.33
C GLU A 487 33.36 -21.90 0.83
N ASN A 488 33.10 -20.76 0.18
CA ASN A 488 32.79 -20.66 -1.25
C ASN A 488 31.67 -21.63 -1.69
N LEU A 489 30.56 -21.60 -0.96
CA LEU A 489 29.42 -22.48 -1.20
C LEU A 489 28.66 -22.06 -2.46
N PRO A 490 28.22 -23.02 -3.30
CA PRO A 490 27.42 -22.68 -4.48
C PRO A 490 26.07 -22.10 -4.09
N VAL A 491 25.57 -21.17 -4.90
CA VAL A 491 24.25 -20.56 -4.78
C VAL A 491 23.50 -20.77 -6.09
N PHE A 492 22.37 -21.44 -6.03
CA PHE A 492 21.57 -21.78 -7.20
C PHE A 492 20.08 -21.78 -6.86
N PHE A 493 19.21 -21.81 -7.86
CA PHE A 493 17.77 -21.95 -7.64
C PHE A 493 17.19 -23.07 -8.49
N GLU A 494 16.05 -23.58 -8.04
CA GLU A 494 15.18 -24.45 -8.82
C GLU A 494 13.77 -23.85 -8.83
N GLU A 495 13.10 -23.93 -9.97
CA GLU A 495 11.68 -23.58 -10.09
C GLU A 495 10.85 -24.83 -9.83
N MET A 496 9.91 -24.74 -8.89
CA MET A 496 9.05 -25.85 -8.52
C MET A 496 7.69 -25.36 -8.02
N PRO A 497 6.66 -26.22 -7.99
CA PRO A 497 5.40 -25.90 -7.35
C PRO A 497 5.59 -25.50 -5.89
N LYS A 498 4.84 -24.50 -5.42
CA LYS A 498 4.89 -24.01 -4.05
C LYS A 498 4.70 -25.12 -3.01
N GLU A 499 3.80 -26.06 -3.26
CA GLU A 499 3.58 -27.21 -2.39
C GLU A 499 4.81 -28.12 -2.26
N GLU A 500 5.58 -28.29 -3.33
CA GLU A 500 6.83 -29.05 -3.30
C GLU A 500 7.93 -28.30 -2.55
N ALA A 501 8.01 -26.98 -2.74
CA ALA A 501 8.92 -26.12 -1.99
C ALA A 501 8.67 -26.21 -0.46
N GLU A 502 7.39 -26.24 -0.05
CA GLU A 502 7.03 -26.42 1.36
C GLU A 502 7.40 -27.83 1.87
N LYS A 503 7.23 -28.88 1.06
CA LYS A 503 7.59 -30.27 1.42
C LYS A 503 9.09 -30.45 1.66
N ILE A 504 9.95 -29.76 0.91
CA ILE A 504 11.42 -29.82 1.10
C ILE A 504 11.92 -28.94 2.25
N GLY A 505 11.00 -28.29 2.98
CA GLY A 505 11.28 -27.44 4.13
C GLY A 505 11.85 -26.07 3.77
N ALA A 506 11.59 -25.57 2.55
CA ALA A 506 12.05 -24.24 2.15
C ALA A 506 11.33 -23.17 2.98
N LEU A 507 12.11 -22.24 3.51
CA LEU A 507 11.57 -21.12 4.28
C LEU A 507 10.93 -20.13 3.30
N ALA A 508 9.66 -19.84 3.53
CA ALA A 508 8.94 -18.80 2.81
C ALA A 508 8.67 -17.64 3.76
N PHE A 509 9.14 -16.46 3.38
CA PHE A 509 8.86 -15.22 4.10
C PHE A 509 7.90 -14.41 3.21
N PHE A 510 6.78 -13.94 3.76
CA PHE A 510 5.71 -13.27 2.99
C PHE A 510 5.04 -14.20 1.96
N LYS A 511 4.39 -15.27 2.44
CA LYS A 511 3.80 -16.36 1.63
C LYS A 511 2.86 -15.91 0.49
N GLN A 512 2.33 -14.69 0.56
CA GLN A 512 1.41 -14.10 -0.42
C GLN A 512 2.11 -13.50 -1.66
N LYS A 513 3.45 -13.41 -1.67
CA LYS A 513 4.22 -12.84 -2.80
C LYS A 513 4.59 -13.84 -3.91
N TYR A 514 4.30 -15.12 -3.73
CA TYR A 514 4.74 -16.19 -4.63
C TYR A 514 3.54 -16.84 -5.30
N GLY A 515 3.59 -16.95 -6.63
CA GLY A 515 2.61 -17.68 -7.45
C GLY A 515 2.68 -19.19 -7.25
N ASP A 516 1.98 -19.94 -8.11
CA ASP A 516 1.89 -21.41 -8.00
C ASP A 516 3.23 -22.11 -8.25
N ILE A 517 4.06 -21.55 -9.14
CA ILE A 517 5.46 -21.92 -9.35
C ILE A 517 6.35 -20.89 -8.66
N VAL A 518 7.32 -21.36 -7.88
CA VAL A 518 8.21 -20.53 -7.07
C VAL A 518 9.67 -20.85 -7.33
N LYS A 519 10.52 -19.83 -7.27
CA LYS A 519 11.98 -20.02 -7.22
C LYS A 519 12.41 -20.29 -5.80
N VAL A 520 12.99 -21.47 -5.55
CA VAL A 520 13.63 -21.81 -4.29
C VAL A 520 15.13 -21.65 -4.48
N TYR A 521 15.72 -20.70 -3.77
CA TYR A 521 17.17 -20.52 -3.73
C TYR A 521 17.79 -21.41 -2.66
N PHE A 522 18.90 -22.03 -3.04
CA PHE A 522 19.70 -22.94 -2.24
C PHE A 522 21.09 -22.35 -2.07
N ILE A 523 21.62 -22.40 -0.85
CA ILE A 523 23.01 -22.08 -0.54
C ILE A 523 23.67 -23.33 0.06
N GLY A 524 24.76 -23.81 -0.56
CA GLY A 524 25.43 -25.05 -0.19
C GLY A 524 25.21 -26.17 -1.21
N GLN A 525 25.74 -27.35 -0.90
CA GLN A 525 25.64 -28.52 -1.80
C GLN A 525 24.18 -28.98 -1.95
N LYS A 526 23.82 -29.52 -3.11
CA LYS A 526 22.44 -29.90 -3.45
C LYS A 526 21.85 -30.94 -2.49
N GLU A 527 22.68 -31.85 -2.00
CA GLU A 527 22.29 -32.92 -1.06
C GLU A 527 22.08 -32.39 0.36
N ASN A 528 22.74 -31.28 0.73
CA ASN A 528 22.66 -30.72 2.08
C ASN A 528 22.89 -29.19 2.09
N PRO A 529 21.92 -28.40 1.60
CA PRO A 529 22.03 -26.95 1.58
C PRO A 529 21.78 -26.38 2.98
N ILE A 530 22.53 -25.35 3.35
CA ILE A 530 22.42 -24.67 4.64
C ILE A 530 21.25 -23.68 4.67
N SER A 531 20.86 -23.14 3.52
CA SER A 531 19.67 -22.31 3.35
C SER A 531 18.87 -22.82 2.15
N LYS A 532 17.55 -22.86 2.33
CA LYS A 532 16.53 -23.15 1.32
C LYS A 532 15.45 -22.11 1.50
N GLU A 533 15.35 -21.13 0.62
CA GLU A 533 14.48 -19.97 0.80
C GLU A 533 13.73 -19.66 -0.49
N LEU A 534 12.42 -19.44 -0.41
CA LEU A 534 11.66 -18.91 -1.55
C LEU A 534 12.11 -17.48 -1.78
N CYS A 535 12.67 -17.18 -2.96
CA CYS A 535 13.15 -15.85 -3.26
C CYS A 535 13.09 -15.56 -4.76
N ALA A 536 12.69 -14.35 -5.12
CA ALA A 536 12.55 -13.91 -6.51
C ALA A 536 13.66 -12.93 -6.94
N GLY A 537 14.47 -12.44 -5.98
CA GLY A 537 15.54 -11.48 -6.29
C GLY A 537 16.81 -12.17 -6.81
N PRO A 538 17.73 -11.39 -7.40
CA PRO A 538 19.00 -11.91 -7.91
C PRO A 538 19.96 -12.26 -6.77
N HIS A 539 20.82 -13.26 -7.00
CA HIS A 539 21.83 -13.74 -6.04
C HIS A 539 23.20 -13.88 -6.71
N VAL A 540 24.26 -13.89 -5.89
CA VAL A 540 25.62 -14.24 -6.35
C VAL A 540 25.68 -15.71 -6.74
N LYS A 541 26.71 -16.13 -7.49
CA LYS A 541 26.83 -17.54 -7.91
C LYS A 541 27.41 -18.45 -6.81
N ASN A 542 28.17 -17.88 -5.89
CA ASN A 542 28.74 -18.56 -4.75
C ASN A 542 28.93 -17.58 -3.58
N THR A 543 29.04 -18.10 -2.36
CA THR A 543 29.12 -17.26 -1.16
C THR A 543 30.40 -16.43 -1.05
N SER A 544 31.47 -16.77 -1.79
CA SER A 544 32.72 -16.00 -1.73
C SER A 544 32.60 -14.63 -2.41
N GLU A 545 31.71 -14.49 -3.39
CA GLU A 545 31.37 -13.23 -4.06
C GLU A 545 30.72 -12.19 -3.11
N ILE A 546 30.23 -12.62 -1.94
CA ILE A 546 29.66 -11.72 -0.94
C ILE A 546 30.73 -10.76 -0.40
N GLY A 547 31.98 -11.20 -0.24
CA GLY A 547 33.02 -10.44 0.46
C GLY A 547 32.83 -10.43 1.99
N GLU A 548 33.48 -9.51 2.69
CA GLU A 548 33.49 -9.52 4.17
C GLU A 548 32.17 -8.99 4.74
N PHE A 549 31.44 -9.84 5.48
CA PHE A 549 30.20 -9.45 6.13
C PHE A 549 30.47 -8.78 7.48
N ARG A 550 29.94 -7.56 7.67
CA ARG A 550 30.08 -6.82 8.92
C ARG A 550 28.74 -6.40 9.50
N LEU A 551 28.37 -7.03 10.62
CA LEU A 551 27.27 -6.58 11.47
C LEU A 551 27.71 -5.40 12.32
N PHE A 552 27.13 -4.21 12.10
CA PHE A 552 27.52 -2.99 12.81
C PHE A 552 26.45 -2.43 13.74
N LYS A 553 25.18 -2.83 13.58
CA LYS A 553 24.11 -2.36 14.46
C LYS A 553 23.08 -3.42 14.73
N GLU A 554 22.62 -3.45 15.97
CA GLU A 554 21.50 -4.25 16.42
C GLU A 554 20.61 -3.36 17.31
N GLU A 555 19.30 -3.32 17.05
CA GLU A 555 18.34 -2.51 17.79
C GLU A 555 16.95 -3.15 17.91
N ALA A 556 16.19 -2.81 18.96
CA ALA A 556 14.80 -3.22 19.08
C ALA A 556 13.89 -2.39 18.15
N ILE A 557 12.95 -3.05 17.46
CA ILE A 557 11.94 -2.39 16.62
C ILE A 557 10.67 -2.13 17.44
N SER A 558 10.19 -3.21 18.07
CA SER A 558 8.98 -3.30 18.89
C SER A 558 9.11 -4.51 19.83
N ALA A 559 8.14 -4.72 20.72
CA ALA A 559 8.11 -5.94 21.53
C ALA A 559 8.10 -7.18 20.61
N GLY A 560 8.97 -8.16 20.88
CA GLY A 560 9.06 -9.37 20.07
C GLY A 560 9.80 -9.23 18.73
N SER A 561 10.36 -8.05 18.40
CA SER A 561 10.99 -7.80 17.09
C SER A 561 12.31 -7.04 17.20
N ARG A 562 13.31 -7.50 16.45
CA ARG A 562 14.69 -6.98 16.46
C ARG A 562 15.17 -6.68 15.05
N ARG A 563 16.12 -5.76 14.93
CA ARG A 563 16.70 -5.31 13.67
C ARG A 563 18.20 -5.41 13.73
N ILE A 564 18.79 -6.04 12.73
CA ILE A 564 20.21 -6.00 12.43
C ILE A 564 20.45 -5.10 11.23
N ARG A 565 21.56 -4.36 11.25
CA ARG A 565 22.14 -3.74 10.06
C ARG A 565 23.55 -4.27 9.85
N ALA A 566 23.83 -4.61 8.60
CA ALA A 566 25.12 -5.11 8.18
C ALA A 566 25.52 -4.55 6.82
N THR A 567 26.81 -4.57 6.54
CA THR A 567 27.41 -4.25 5.24
C THR A 567 28.18 -5.47 4.74
N VAL A 568 28.56 -5.42 3.46
CA VAL A 568 29.53 -6.32 2.86
C VAL A 568 30.61 -5.47 2.20
N ASP A 569 31.87 -5.86 2.38
CA ASP A 569 33.04 -5.16 1.81
C ASP A 569 33.72 -6.03 0.75
#